data_AF-A0A8I0SUJ7-F1
#
_entry.id   AF-A0A8I0SUJ7-F1
#
_cell.length_a   1.000
_cell.length_b   1.000
_cell.length_c   1.000
_cell.angle_alpha   90.00
_cell.angle_beta   90.00
_cell.angle_gamma   90.00
#
_symmetry.space_group_name_H-M   'P 1'
#
loop_
_entity.id
_entity.type
_entity.pdbx_description
1 polymer ?
#
loop_
_entity_poly.entity_id
_entity_poly.type
_entity_poly.pdbx_seq_one_letter_code
_entity_poly.pdbx_strand_id
1 'polypeptide(L)'
;NTDCVVLVEVKSRLTTEDVRDHLKRVREFKEFYEGEGGARVMGAVAGILIDSDVDKFAMNEGLFVIVQSGDSVKLANDGEFVPRTW
;
A
#
# COMPACT_ATOMS: atom_id res chain seq x y z
N ASN A 1 -4.30 -18.92 5.18
CA ASN A 1 -4.59 -17.64 4.49
C ASN A 1 -4.91 -16.52 5.48
N THR A 2 -4.44 -16.62 6.72
CA THR A 2 -4.73 -15.69 7.84
C THR A 2 -3.47 -14.98 8.33
N ASP A 3 -2.33 -15.19 7.68
CA ASP A 3 -1.02 -14.74 8.17
C ASP A 3 -0.71 -13.28 7.82
N CYS A 4 -1.47 -12.69 6.89
CA CYS A 4 -1.24 -11.34 6.36
C CYS A 4 -2.56 -10.64 6.09
N VAL A 5 -2.59 -9.34 6.38
CA VAL A 5 -3.67 -8.42 6.03
C VAL A 5 -3.06 -7.27 5.23
N VAL A 6 -3.62 -6.96 4.07
CA VAL A 6 -3.13 -5.86 3.23
C VAL A 6 -4.23 -4.84 3.05
N LEU A 7 -4.00 -3.62 3.53
CA LEU A 7 -4.93 -2.50 3.35
C LEU A 7 -4.57 -1.78 2.06
N VAL A 8 -5.54 -1.63 1.17
CA VAL A 8 -5.32 -1.05 -0.17
C VAL A 8 -6.09 0.25 -0.31
N GLU A 9 -5.39 1.35 -0.58
CA GLU A 9 -6.00 2.60 -1.05
C GLU A 9 -6.06 2.60 -2.58
N VAL A 10 -7.22 2.92 -3.16
CA VAL A 10 -7.41 2.96 -4.62
C VAL A 10 -7.91 4.33 -5.05
N LYS A 11 -7.22 4.96 -6.01
CA LYS A 11 -7.56 6.30 -6.53
C LYS A 11 -7.47 6.35 -8.05
N SER A 12 -8.31 7.18 -8.66
CA SER A 12 -8.14 7.53 -10.08
C SER A 12 -6.90 8.40 -10.30
N ARG A 13 -6.58 9.30 -9.35
CA ARG A 13 -5.34 10.06 -9.30
C ARG A 13 -4.76 9.97 -7.90
N LEU A 14 -3.60 9.34 -7.77
CA LEU A 14 -2.93 9.11 -6.50
C LEU A 14 -1.94 10.25 -6.23
N THR A 15 -2.07 10.88 -5.06
CA THR A 15 -1.19 11.97 -4.60
C THR A 15 -0.38 11.56 -3.37
N THR A 16 0.67 12.32 -3.03
CA THR A 16 1.44 12.11 -1.80
C THR A 16 0.58 12.19 -0.55
N GLU A 17 -0.46 13.03 -0.54
CA GLU A 17 -1.34 13.16 0.61
C GLU A 17 -2.24 11.93 0.80
N ASP A 18 -2.75 11.35 -0.29
CA ASP A 18 -3.49 10.08 -0.23
C ASP A 18 -2.60 8.97 0.39
N VAL A 19 -1.31 8.92 0.04
CA VAL A 19 -0.35 7.97 0.62
C VAL A 19 -0.17 8.23 2.12
N ARG A 20 0.01 9.48 2.54
CA ARG A 20 0.16 9.84 3.97
C ARG A 20 -1.08 9.49 4.79
N ASP A 21 -2.25 9.78 4.27
CA ASP A 21 -3.52 9.48 4.94
C ASP A 21 -3.78 7.98 4.98
N HIS A 22 -3.36 7.24 3.95
CA HIS A 22 -3.39 5.78 3.99
C HIS A 22 -2.47 5.23 5.08
N LEU A 23 -1.23 5.73 5.20
CA LEU A 23 -0.30 5.31 6.24
C LEU A 23 -0.85 5.55 7.66
N LYS A 24 -1.61 6.63 7.88
CA LYS A 24 -2.32 6.87 9.16
C LYS A 24 -3.37 5.80 9.40
N ARG A 25 -4.23 5.53 8.42
CA ARG A 25 -5.28 4.51 8.50
C ARG A 25 -4.74 3.10 8.70
N VAL A 26 -3.59 2.76 8.10
CA VAL A 26 -2.92 1.46 8.32
C VAL A 26 -2.45 1.31 9.76
N ARG A 27 -1.86 2.36 10.33
CA ARG A 27 -1.46 2.38 11.75
C ARG A 27 -2.67 2.24 12.67
N GLU A 28 -3.70 3.05 12.45
CA GLU A 28 -4.93 2.99 13.24
C GLU A 28 -5.60 1.61 13.13
N PHE A 29 -5.71 1.07 11.91
CA PHE A 29 -6.24 -0.27 11.71
C PHE A 29 -5.49 -1.31 12.53
N LYS A 30 -4.16 -1.27 12.52
CA LYS A 30 -3.35 -2.21 13.31
C LYS A 30 -3.63 -2.12 14.81
N GLU A 31 -3.83 -0.92 15.34
CA GLU A 31 -4.14 -0.73 16.77
C GLU A 31 -5.48 -1.37 17.18
N PHE A 32 -6.47 -1.37 16.29
CA PHE A 32 -7.79 -1.94 16.55
C PHE A 32 -8.02 -3.34 15.97
N TYR A 33 -7.06 -3.89 15.24
CA TYR A 33 -7.23 -5.17 14.57
C TYR A 33 -7.12 -6.34 15.56
N GLU A 34 -8.28 -6.90 15.92
CA GLU A 34 -8.43 -8.09 16.79
C GLU A 34 -8.28 -9.43 16.05
N GLY A 35 -7.78 -9.44 14.81
CA GLY A 35 -7.58 -10.70 14.09
C GLY A 35 -6.50 -11.59 14.75
N GLU A 36 -6.32 -12.79 14.20
CA GLU A 36 -5.37 -13.79 14.69
C GLU A 36 -4.04 -13.13 15.11
N GLY A 37 -3.62 -13.35 16.36
CA GLY A 37 -2.63 -12.56 17.12
C GLY A 37 -1.18 -12.54 16.61
N GLY A 38 -0.96 -12.79 15.31
CA GLY A 38 0.31 -12.70 14.62
C GLY A 38 0.20 -12.27 13.15
N ALA A 39 -0.98 -11.84 12.69
CA ALA A 39 -1.14 -11.40 11.31
C ALA A 39 -0.28 -10.16 11.00
N ARG A 40 0.50 -10.25 9.93
CA ARG A 40 1.30 -9.13 9.41
C ARG A 40 0.40 -8.14 8.70
N VAL A 41 0.19 -6.97 9.28
CA VAL A 41 -0.56 -5.88 8.63
C VAL A 41 0.40 -5.14 7.71
N MET A 42 0.04 -5.02 6.45
CA MET A 42 0.79 -4.34 5.40
C MET A 42 -0.14 -3.36 4.67
N GLY A 43 0.45 -2.48 3.86
CA GLY A 43 -0.28 -1.49 3.09
C GLY A 43 0.06 -1.55 1.60
N ALA A 44 -0.90 -1.14 0.79
CA ALA A 44 -0.75 -0.96 -0.65
C ALA A 44 -1.49 0.28 -1.13
N VAL A 45 -1.06 0.85 -2.25
CA VAL A 45 -1.74 1.93 -2.97
C VAL A 45 -1.91 1.55 -4.43
N ALA A 46 -3.01 1.96 -5.04
CA ALA A 46 -3.30 1.77 -6.46
C ALA A 46 -3.74 3.07 -7.11
N GLY A 47 -3.21 3.35 -8.30
CA GLY A 47 -3.51 4.57 -9.06
C GLY A 47 -3.67 4.31 -10.56
N ILE A 48 -4.65 4.96 -11.19
CA ILE A 48 -4.72 5.06 -12.67
C ILE A 48 -3.72 6.12 -13.15
N LEU A 49 -3.81 7.32 -12.59
CA LEU A 49 -2.82 8.39 -12.70
C LEU A 49 -2.05 8.48 -11.38
N ILE A 50 -0.73 8.57 -11.44
CA ILE A 50 0.12 8.75 -10.28
C ILE A 50 0.93 10.02 -10.51
N ASP A 51 0.82 10.96 -9.57
CA ASP A 51 1.62 12.20 -9.64
C ASP A 51 3.11 11.87 -9.48
N SER A 52 3.98 12.74 -10.01
CA SER A 52 5.43 12.51 -10.03
C SER A 52 5.98 12.15 -8.65
N ASP A 53 6.79 11.09 -8.60
CA ASP A 53 7.47 10.56 -7.41
C ASP A 53 6.55 10.04 -6.28
N VAL A 54 5.23 10.03 -6.45
CA VAL A 54 4.30 9.47 -5.45
C VAL A 54 4.47 7.96 -5.31
N ASP A 55 4.72 7.26 -6.41
CA ASP A 55 5.05 5.85 -6.44
C ASP A 55 6.34 5.55 -5.63
N LYS A 56 7.41 6.31 -5.88
CA LYS A 56 8.67 6.19 -5.13
C LYS A 56 8.48 6.49 -3.65
N PHE A 57 7.72 7.54 -3.33
CA PHE A 57 7.39 7.86 -1.95
C PHE A 57 6.64 6.70 -1.28
N ALA A 58 5.62 6.14 -1.93
CA ALA A 58 4.88 4.99 -1.39
C ALA A 58 5.77 3.74 -1.21
N MET A 59 6.64 3.44 -2.18
CA MET A 59 7.61 2.34 -2.08
C MET A 59 8.58 2.55 -0.91
N ASN A 60 9.11 3.76 -0.73
CA ASN A 60 10.01 4.10 0.38
C ASN A 60 9.34 3.99 1.75
N GLU A 61 8.04 4.23 1.84
CA GLU A 61 7.23 4.03 3.05
C GLU A 61 6.86 2.55 3.29
N GLY A 62 7.32 1.65 2.41
CA GLY A 62 7.11 0.21 2.53
C GLY A 62 5.73 -0.25 2.06
N LEU A 63 5.08 0.50 1.17
CA LEU A 63 3.80 0.14 0.58
C LEU A 63 3.99 -0.59 -0.76
N PHE A 64 3.14 -1.59 -1.01
CA PHE A 64 2.98 -2.10 -2.36
C PHE A 64 2.35 -1.01 -3.24
N VAL A 65 2.83 -0.88 -4.48
CA VAL A 65 2.33 0.09 -5.46
C VAL A 65 1.79 -0.68 -6.65
N ILE A 66 0.50 -0.52 -6.91
CA ILE A 66 -0.22 -1.17 -8.01
C ILE A 66 -0.51 -0.11 -9.07
N VAL A 67 -0.07 -0.34 -10.30
CA VAL A 67 -0.21 0.59 -11.42
C VAL A 67 -0.94 -0.08 -12.58
N GLN A 68 -1.64 0.71 -13.40
CA GLN A 68 -2.19 0.19 -14.64
C GLN A 68 -1.10 -0.29 -15.60
N SER A 69 -1.43 -1.33 -16.36
CA SER A 69 -0.60 -1.90 -17.42
C SER A 69 -1.50 -2.40 -18.55
N GLY A 70 -1.87 -1.49 -19.45
CA GLY A 70 -2.86 -1.76 -20.50
C GLY A 70 -4.21 -2.14 -19.89
N ASP A 71 -4.73 -3.32 -20.25
CA ASP A 71 -6.01 -3.84 -19.76
C ASP A 71 -5.90 -4.54 -18.38
N SER A 72 -4.77 -4.43 -17.70
CA SER A 72 -4.48 -5.11 -16.43
C SER A 72 -3.79 -4.17 -15.43
N VAL A 73 -3.37 -4.74 -14.29
CA VAL A 73 -2.54 -4.05 -13.30
C VAL A 73 -1.25 -4.82 -13.05
N LYS A 74 -0.21 -4.12 -12.62
CA LYS A 74 1.06 -4.71 -12.20
C LYS A 74 1.53 -4.10 -10.89
N LEU A 75 2.36 -4.83 -10.15
CA LEU A 75 3.14 -4.25 -9.06
C LEU A 75 4.30 -3.44 -9.66
N ALA A 76 4.47 -2.21 -9.18
CA ALA A 76 5.60 -1.36 -9.54
C ALA A 76 6.84 -1.62 -8.67
N ASN A 77 6.65 -2.22 -7.49
CA ASN A 77 7.75 -2.67 -6.64
C ASN A 77 8.62 -3.69 -7.38
N ASP A 78 9.94 -3.62 -7.18
CA ASP A 78 10.88 -4.63 -7.67
C ASP A 78 10.93 -5.87 -6.76
N GLY A 79 11.77 -6.84 -7.13
CA GLY A 79 11.94 -8.07 -6.37
C GLY A 79 12.73 -7.92 -5.05
N GLU A 80 13.38 -6.77 -4.83
CA GLU A 80 14.14 -6.47 -3.61
C GLU A 80 13.31 -5.70 -2.58
N PHE A 81 12.11 -5.26 -2.96
CA PHE A 81 11.17 -4.56 -2.09
C PHE A 81 10.81 -5.37 -0.85
N VAL A 82 10.97 -4.73 0.32
CA VAL A 82 10.57 -5.26 1.62
C VAL A 82 9.36 -4.45 2.12
N PRO A 83 8.16 -5.04 2.21
CA PRO A 83 7.00 -4.33 2.72
C PRO A 83 7.17 -4.01 4.20
N ARG A 84 6.76 -2.81 4.59
CA ARG A 84 6.63 -2.49 6.00
C ARG A 84 5.48 -3.29 6.59
N THR A 85 5.71 -3.79 7.80
CA THR A 85 4.67 -4.38 8.64
C THR A 85 4.40 -3.44 9.79
N TRP A 86 3.11 -3.27 10.11
CA TRP A 86 2.63 -2.49 11.25
C TRP A 86 2.17 -3.43 12.36
#